data_AF-A0A4P7BVA5-F1
#
_entry.id   AF-A0A4P7BVA5-F1
#
_cell.length_a   1.000
_cell.length_b   1.000
_cell.length_c   1.000
_cell.angle_alpha   90.00
_cell.angle_beta   90.00
_cell.angle_gamma   90.00
#
_symmetry.space_group_name_H-M   'P 1'
#
loop_
_entity.id
_entity.type
_entity.pdbx_description
1 polymer ?
#
loop_
_entity_poly.entity_id
_entity_poly.type
_entity_poly.pdbx_seq_one_letter_code
_entity_poly.pdbx_strand_id
1 'polypeptide(L)'
;MAFSAILSRFREHSPLPVMARALLERALTEEKLEACFENATEKRYTRELLFSSIFELMSLVVTQTFSSINAAYQARRETIGVSITSVYNKLNGLETSVSAALVRDSAMELGGMIHALKATCLPLLPGYRVKRVDGKAKVGVRSRPAPLSSINISASSSIWTRFSRYAALSLWTRGLFCSGS
;
A
#
# COMPACT_ATOMS: atom_id res chain seq x y z
N MET A 1 34.26 -4.64 5.21
CA MET A 1 32.87 -4.94 5.62
C MET A 1 32.09 -5.35 4.38
N ALA A 2 31.65 -6.61 4.24
CA ALA A 2 31.01 -7.11 3.01
C ALA A 2 29.66 -6.43 2.70
N PHE A 3 28.92 -6.01 3.73
CA PHE A 3 27.60 -5.38 3.59
C PHE A 3 27.66 -4.02 2.87
N SER A 4 28.72 -3.23 3.09
CA SER A 4 28.87 -1.93 2.40
C SER A 4 29.12 -2.11 0.91
N ALA A 5 29.88 -3.14 0.50
CA ALA A 5 30.14 -3.41 -0.91
C ALA A 5 28.87 -3.86 -1.66
N ILE A 6 28.02 -4.66 -1.00
CA ILE A 6 26.73 -5.10 -1.56
C ILE A 6 25.77 -3.91 -1.69
N LEU A 7 25.63 -3.11 -0.63
CA LEU A 7 24.78 -1.91 -0.64
C LEU A 7 25.24 -0.86 -1.65
N SER A 8 26.55 -0.71 -1.88
CA SER A 8 27.07 0.20 -2.91
C SER A 8 26.57 -0.15 -4.30
N ARG A 9 26.55 -1.43 -4.68
CA ARG A 9 26.02 -1.87 -5.99
C ARG A 9 24.55 -1.53 -6.16
N PHE A 10 23.76 -1.73 -5.10
CA PHE A 10 22.35 -1.36 -5.11
C PHE A 10 22.13 0.15 -5.17
N ARG A 11 22.97 0.93 -4.47
CA ARG A 11 22.94 2.39 -4.52
C ARG A 11 23.27 2.94 -5.91
N GLU A 12 24.17 2.29 -6.64
CA GLU A 12 24.61 2.71 -7.97
C GLU A 12 23.58 2.38 -9.05
N HIS A 13 22.94 1.21 -8.99
CA HIS A 13 22.05 0.75 -10.06
C HIS A 13 20.56 0.94 -9.77
N SER A 14 20.12 0.79 -8.51
CA SER A 14 18.70 0.78 -8.13
C SER A 14 18.48 1.30 -6.70
N PRO A 15 18.87 2.55 -6.38
CA PRO A 15 18.80 3.07 -5.01
C PRO A 15 17.36 3.15 -4.50
N LEU A 16 16.43 3.59 -5.35
CA LEU A 16 15.05 3.84 -4.95
C LEU A 16 14.27 2.55 -4.59
N PRO A 17 14.27 1.48 -5.41
CA PRO A 17 13.59 0.23 -5.05
C PRO A 17 14.15 -0.42 -3.78
N VAL A 18 15.46 -0.32 -3.55
CA VAL A 18 16.13 -0.91 -2.38
C VAL A 18 15.74 -0.15 -1.11
N MET A 19 15.74 1.18 -1.17
CA MET A 19 15.27 2.01 -0.06
C MET A 19 13.78 1.81 0.21
N ALA A 20 12.95 1.78 -0.84
CA ALA A 20 11.52 1.55 -0.69
C ALA A 20 11.22 0.17 -0.05
N ARG A 21 11.90 -0.88 -0.51
CA ARG A 21 11.79 -2.22 0.08
C ARG A 21 12.19 -2.22 1.55
N ALA A 22 13.34 -1.65 1.90
CA ALA A 22 13.80 -1.58 3.28
C ALA A 22 12.82 -0.83 4.20
N LEU A 23 12.22 0.25 3.70
CA LEU A 23 11.19 1.00 4.44
C LEU A 23 9.92 0.18 4.62
N LEU A 24 9.46 -0.53 3.58
CA LEU A 24 8.28 -1.38 3.64
C LEU A 24 8.49 -2.58 4.58
N GLU A 25 9.62 -3.28 4.48
CA GLU A 25 9.94 -4.42 5.35
C GLU A 25 10.06 -4.01 6.82
N ARG A 26 10.54 -2.79 7.09
CA ARG A 26 10.58 -2.25 8.46
C ARG A 26 9.20 -1.86 8.98
N ALA A 27 8.38 -1.22 8.15
CA ALA A 27 7.06 -0.71 8.56
C ALA A 27 6.01 -1.83 8.65
N LEU A 28 6.14 -2.88 7.86
CA LEU A 28 5.15 -3.93 7.67
C LEU A 28 5.66 -5.30 8.14
N THR A 29 6.15 -5.36 9.38
CA THR A 29 6.54 -6.65 10.00
C THR A 29 5.31 -7.47 10.34
N GLU A 30 5.46 -8.79 10.44
CA GLU A 30 4.37 -9.70 10.79
C GLU A 30 3.70 -9.34 12.11
N GLU A 31 4.48 -8.97 13.13
CA GLU A 31 3.97 -8.60 14.45
C GLU A 31 3.13 -7.32 14.38
N LYS A 32 3.56 -6.34 13.58
CA LYS A 32 2.84 -5.08 13.39
C LYS A 32 1.57 -5.27 12.60
N LEU A 33 1.60 -6.12 11.57
CA LEU A 33 0.44 -6.45 10.77
C LEU A 33 -0.62 -7.14 11.63
N GLU A 34 -0.24 -8.13 12.43
CA GLU A 34 -1.18 -8.81 13.31
C GLU A 34 -1.69 -7.88 14.42
N ALA A 35 -0.84 -7.06 15.03
CA ALA A 35 -1.27 -6.05 16.01
C ALA A 35 -2.24 -5.02 15.41
N CYS A 36 -1.97 -4.53 14.20
CA CYS A 36 -2.87 -3.63 13.47
C CYS A 36 -4.22 -4.30 13.22
N PHE A 37 -4.22 -5.57 12.82
CA PHE A 37 -5.44 -6.34 12.58
C PHE A 37 -6.26 -6.51 13.87
N GLU A 38 -5.64 -6.98 14.94
CA GLU A 38 -6.31 -7.21 16.23
C GLU A 38 -6.85 -5.92 16.86
N ASN A 39 -6.15 -4.79 16.71
CA ASN A 39 -6.61 -3.51 17.24
C ASN A 39 -7.74 -2.88 16.42
N ALA A 40 -7.78 -3.13 15.10
CA ALA A 40 -8.71 -2.46 14.18
C ALA A 40 -9.95 -3.30 13.84
N THR A 41 -9.97 -4.59 14.19
CA THR A 41 -11.08 -5.49 13.89
C THR A 41 -12.14 -5.41 14.98
N GLU A 42 -13.39 -5.07 14.60
CA GLU A 42 -14.50 -5.03 15.56
C GLU A 42 -15.01 -6.43 15.92
N LYS A 43 -14.85 -7.38 14.99
CA LYS A 43 -15.26 -8.79 15.14
C LYS A 43 -14.10 -9.67 15.57
N ARG A 44 -14.25 -10.39 16.67
CA ARG A 44 -13.25 -11.39 17.09
C ARG A 44 -13.29 -12.60 16.17
N TYR A 45 -12.46 -12.57 15.12
CA TYR A 45 -12.35 -13.64 14.13
C TYR A 45 -11.71 -14.89 14.73
N THR A 46 -12.26 -16.07 14.42
CA THR A 46 -11.62 -17.35 14.72
C THR A 46 -10.33 -17.45 13.89
N ARG A 47 -9.18 -17.59 14.56
CA ARG A 47 -7.84 -17.55 13.95
C ARG A 47 -7.50 -18.87 13.24
N GLU A 48 -8.11 -19.12 12.09
CA GLU A 48 -7.61 -20.18 11.18
C GLU A 48 -6.41 -19.70 10.35
N LEU A 49 -6.27 -18.39 10.15
CA LEU A 49 -5.25 -17.80 9.27
C LEU A 49 -4.83 -16.41 9.76
N LEU A 50 -3.52 -16.17 9.76
CA LEU A 50 -2.90 -14.89 10.14
C LEU A 50 -3.20 -13.80 9.10
N PHE A 51 -3.27 -12.55 9.56
CA PHE A 51 -3.45 -11.43 8.65
C PHE A 51 -2.19 -11.20 7.80
N SER A 52 -1.01 -11.39 8.37
CA SER A 52 0.30 -11.31 7.69
C SER A 52 0.36 -12.17 6.43
N SER A 53 -0.12 -13.42 6.50
CA SER A 53 -0.11 -14.36 5.36
C SER A 53 -0.99 -13.90 4.21
N ILE A 54 -2.16 -13.32 4.51
CA ILE A 54 -3.03 -12.74 3.49
C ILE A 54 -2.44 -11.48 2.92
N PHE A 55 -1.88 -10.62 3.77
CA PHE A 55 -1.20 -9.42 3.33
C PHE A 55 -0.07 -9.73 2.34
N GLU A 56 0.70 -10.79 2.59
CA GLU A 56 1.74 -11.26 1.68
C GLU A 56 1.17 -11.74 0.34
N LEU A 57 0.12 -12.57 0.36
CA LEU A 57 -0.58 -13.00 -0.87
C LEU A 57 -1.09 -11.81 -1.69
N MET A 58 -1.70 -10.83 -1.01
CA MET A 58 -2.20 -9.62 -1.66
C MET A 58 -1.07 -8.77 -2.23
N SER A 59 0.04 -8.67 -1.50
CA SER A 59 1.21 -7.93 -1.96
C SER A 59 1.72 -8.48 -3.28
N LEU A 60 1.81 -9.80 -3.42
CA LEU A 60 2.24 -10.45 -4.66
C LEU A 60 1.32 -10.18 -5.87
N VAL A 61 0.01 -10.05 -5.63
CA VAL A 61 -0.96 -9.72 -6.69
C VAL A 61 -0.88 -8.24 -7.06
N VAL A 62 -0.74 -7.37 -6.06
CA VAL A 62 -0.63 -5.92 -6.25
C VAL A 62 0.68 -5.52 -6.94
N THR A 63 1.78 -6.20 -6.64
CA THR A 63 3.07 -6.03 -7.34
C THR A 63 3.11 -6.73 -8.69
N GLN A 64 1.98 -7.30 -9.15
CA GLN A 64 1.85 -8.02 -10.43
C GLN A 64 2.78 -9.24 -10.56
N THR A 65 3.25 -9.79 -9.44
CA THR A 65 4.03 -11.03 -9.45
C THR A 65 3.14 -12.21 -9.84
N PHE A 66 1.88 -12.20 -9.42
CA PHE A 66 0.85 -13.14 -9.87
C PHE A 66 -0.40 -12.41 -10.35
N SER A 67 -1.10 -13.01 -11.31
CA SER A 67 -2.33 -12.45 -11.88
C SER A 67 -3.57 -12.59 -10.99
N SER A 68 -3.51 -13.44 -9.95
CA SER A 68 -4.63 -13.67 -9.03
C SER A 68 -4.16 -14.19 -7.67
N ILE A 69 -5.04 -14.05 -6.67
CA ILE A 69 -4.83 -14.59 -5.31
C ILE A 69 -4.70 -16.11 -5.36
N ASN A 70 -5.53 -16.79 -6.17
CA ASN A 70 -5.43 -18.24 -6.32
C ASN A 70 -4.07 -18.66 -6.87
N ALA A 71 -3.55 -17.97 -7.90
CA ALA A 71 -2.23 -18.27 -8.45
C ALA A 71 -1.11 -18.08 -7.40
N ALA A 72 -1.17 -16.98 -6.64
CA ALA A 72 -0.24 -16.74 -5.54
C ALA A 72 -0.34 -17.79 -4.43
N TYR A 73 -1.56 -18.22 -4.08
CA TYR A 73 -1.81 -19.28 -3.10
C TYR A 73 -1.26 -20.62 -3.56
N GLN A 74 -1.49 -21.03 -4.82
CA GLN A 74 -0.97 -22.31 -5.32
C GLN A 74 0.55 -22.36 -5.26
N ALA A 75 1.23 -21.25 -5.55
CA ALA A 75 2.68 -21.15 -5.46
C ALA A 75 3.21 -21.24 -4.01
N ARG A 76 2.37 -21.02 -3.00
CA ARG A 76 2.74 -20.98 -1.57
C ARG A 76 1.90 -21.92 -0.70
N ARG A 77 1.23 -22.88 -1.32
CA ARG A 77 0.25 -23.74 -0.67
C ARG A 77 0.83 -24.50 0.52
N GLU A 78 2.06 -24.99 0.37
CA GLU A 78 2.77 -25.73 1.42
C GLU A 78 3.13 -24.84 2.62
N THR A 79 3.45 -23.57 2.37
CA THR A 79 3.79 -22.59 3.43
C THR A 79 2.56 -22.12 4.21
N ILE A 80 1.42 -21.97 3.52
CA ILE A 80 0.19 -21.43 4.12
C ILE A 80 -0.57 -22.48 4.94
N GLY A 81 -0.52 -23.75 4.55
CA GLY A 81 -1.04 -24.88 5.34
C GLY A 81 -2.56 -24.95 5.55
N VAL A 82 -3.33 -23.94 5.09
CA VAL A 82 -4.79 -23.90 5.19
C VAL A 82 -5.46 -23.98 3.82
N SER A 83 -6.76 -24.25 3.80
CA SER A 83 -7.53 -24.31 2.56
C SER A 83 -7.63 -22.94 1.86
N ILE A 84 -7.76 -22.97 0.54
CA ILE A 84 -8.08 -21.76 -0.26
C ILE A 84 -9.39 -21.10 0.20
N THR A 85 -10.34 -21.90 0.71
CA THR A 85 -11.60 -21.41 1.28
C THR A 85 -11.35 -20.56 2.53
N SER A 86 -10.48 -21.00 3.44
CA SER A 86 -10.09 -20.23 4.63
C SER A 86 -9.40 -18.91 4.25
N VAL A 87 -8.60 -18.90 3.17
CA VAL A 87 -8.00 -17.68 2.61
C VAL A 87 -9.07 -16.69 2.16
N TYR A 88 -10.03 -17.13 1.33
CA TYR A 88 -11.11 -16.25 0.87
C TYR A 88 -12.05 -15.82 2.00
N ASN A 89 -12.33 -16.68 2.97
CA ASN A 89 -13.17 -16.35 4.13
C ASN A 89 -12.55 -15.22 4.96
N LYS A 90 -11.24 -15.29 5.22
CA LYS A 90 -10.53 -14.25 5.97
C LYS A 90 -10.37 -12.97 5.14
N LEU A 91 -10.14 -13.06 3.82
CA LEU A 91 -10.16 -11.91 2.90
C LEU A 91 -11.50 -11.19 2.86
N ASN A 92 -12.61 -11.93 2.73
CA ASN A 92 -13.97 -11.38 2.73
C ASN A 92 -14.35 -10.77 4.08
N GLY A 93 -13.68 -11.20 5.16
CA GLY A 93 -13.79 -10.67 6.49
C GLY A 93 -13.02 -9.37 6.77
N LEU A 94 -12.20 -8.90 5.83
CA LEU A 94 -11.39 -7.70 6.05
C LEU A 94 -12.25 -6.45 6.02
N GLU A 95 -12.39 -5.83 7.19
CA GLU A 95 -13.11 -4.59 7.36
C GLU A 95 -12.31 -3.40 6.83
N THR A 96 -13.00 -2.32 6.44
CA THR A 96 -12.33 -1.12 5.92
C THR A 96 -11.57 -0.37 7.01
N SER A 97 -11.98 -0.56 8.28
CA SER A 97 -11.26 -0.11 9.48
C SER A 97 -9.82 -0.62 9.50
N VAL A 98 -9.60 -1.90 9.18
CA VAL A 98 -8.26 -2.52 9.14
C VAL A 98 -7.36 -1.86 8.10
N SER A 99 -7.88 -1.64 6.88
CA SER A 99 -7.09 -0.95 5.84
C SER A 99 -6.79 0.50 6.21
N ALA A 100 -7.72 1.20 6.85
CA ALA A 100 -7.52 2.57 7.31
C ALA A 100 -6.48 2.65 8.45
N ALA A 101 -6.53 1.71 9.40
CA ALA A 101 -5.54 1.59 10.48
C ALA A 101 -4.15 1.31 9.91
N LEU A 102 -4.03 0.35 8.99
CA LEU A 102 -2.75 0.00 8.38
C LEU A 102 -2.07 1.20 7.70
N VAL A 103 -2.82 1.98 6.93
CA VAL A 103 -2.31 3.18 6.27
C VAL A 103 -1.91 4.25 7.30
N ARG A 104 -2.71 4.44 8.35
CA ARG A 104 -2.42 5.40 9.41
C ARG A 104 -1.14 5.03 10.15
N ASP A 105 -1.01 3.78 10.56
CA ASP A 105 0.12 3.27 11.35
C ASP A 105 1.41 3.33 10.54
N SER A 106 1.36 2.90 9.27
CA SER A 106 2.49 3.01 8.35
C SER A 106 2.91 4.47 8.12
N ALA A 107 1.94 5.39 7.97
CA ALA A 107 2.22 6.81 7.78
C ALA A 107 2.81 7.47 9.03
N MET A 108 2.36 7.09 10.23
CA MET A 108 2.95 7.58 11.48
C MET A 108 4.40 7.10 11.62
N GLU A 109 4.66 5.82 11.37
CA GLU A 109 6.00 5.25 11.50
C GLU A 109 6.99 5.86 10.49
N LEU A 110 6.63 5.88 9.21
CA LEU A 110 7.48 6.45 8.16
C LEU A 110 7.56 7.98 8.28
N GLY A 111 6.53 8.63 8.81
CA GLY A 111 6.53 10.04 9.15
C GLY A 111 7.66 10.41 10.12
N GLY A 112 7.89 9.60 11.15
CA GLY A 112 9.02 9.78 12.07
C GLY A 112 10.38 9.77 11.35
N MET A 113 10.54 8.92 10.33
CA MET A 113 11.76 8.85 9.54
C MET A 113 11.95 10.07 8.65
N ILE A 114 10.88 10.57 8.02
CA ILE A 114 10.92 11.80 7.21
C ILE A 114 11.43 12.97 8.05
N HIS A 115 10.95 13.10 9.29
CA HIS A 115 11.41 14.15 10.21
C HIS A 115 12.86 13.95 10.63
N ALA A 116 13.25 12.72 11.01
CA ALA A 116 14.62 12.41 11.40
C ALA A 116 15.65 12.67 10.29
N LEU A 117 15.28 12.37 9.04
CA LEU A 117 16.09 12.62 7.85
C LEU A 117 16.05 14.08 7.36
N LYS A 118 15.25 14.95 8.00
CA LYS A 118 14.97 16.31 7.54
C LYS A 118 14.49 16.35 6.08
N ALA A 119 13.80 15.29 5.65
CA ALA A 119 13.30 15.11 4.29
C ALA A 119 11.90 15.71 4.09
N THR A 120 11.54 16.70 4.89
CA THR A 120 10.25 17.39 4.81
C THR A 120 10.19 18.25 3.55
N CYS A 121 9.19 18.00 2.70
CA CYS A 121 8.92 18.87 1.55
C CYS A 121 8.30 20.20 2.00
N LEU A 122 8.67 21.28 1.31
CA LEU A 122 7.98 22.57 1.44
C LEU A 122 6.48 22.41 1.13
N PRO A 123 5.60 23.15 1.83
CA PRO A 123 4.18 23.12 1.53
C PRO A 123 3.96 23.57 0.09
N LEU A 124 3.20 22.78 -0.69
CA LEU A 124 2.89 23.08 -2.10
C LEU A 124 2.20 24.44 -2.27
N LEU A 125 1.40 24.86 -1.29
CA LEU A 125 0.77 26.18 -1.24
C LEU A 125 0.78 26.69 0.21
N PRO A 126 1.50 27.79 0.52
CA PRO A 126 1.55 28.35 1.86
C PRO A 126 0.15 28.70 2.39
N GLY A 127 -0.14 28.35 3.64
CA GLY A 127 -1.43 28.62 4.29
C GLY A 127 -2.58 27.68 3.92
N TYR A 128 -2.38 26.72 3.00
CA TYR A 128 -3.42 25.79 2.59
C TYR A 128 -2.99 24.32 2.74
N ARG A 129 -3.89 23.50 3.33
CA ARG A 129 -3.73 22.04 3.29
C ARG A 129 -4.16 21.53 1.91
N VAL A 130 -3.17 21.23 1.06
CA VAL A 130 -3.41 20.62 -0.24
C VAL A 130 -3.84 19.16 -0.04
N LYS A 131 -5.01 18.79 -0.56
CA LYS A 131 -5.49 17.40 -0.65
C LYS A 131 -5.43 16.96 -2.11
N ARG A 132 -4.69 15.90 -2.40
CA ARG A 132 -4.68 15.29 -3.74
C ARG A 132 -5.83 14.29 -3.80
N VAL A 133 -6.82 14.57 -4.65
CA VAL A 133 -7.93 13.65 -4.91
C VAL A 133 -7.45 12.64 -5.93
N ASP A 134 -7.17 11.42 -5.49
CA ASP A 134 -6.89 10.31 -6.39
C ASP A 134 -8.23 9.72 -6.87
N GLY A 135 -8.63 10.11 -8.08
CA GLY A 135 -9.85 9.64 -8.71
C GLY A 135 -9.75 9.80 -10.21
N LYS A 136 -10.26 8.83 -10.97
CA LYS A 136 -10.53 9.03 -12.40
C LYS A 136 -11.50 10.21 -12.52
N ALA A 137 -11.06 11.32 -13.10
CA ALA A 137 -11.95 12.38 -13.52
C ALA A 137 -12.91 11.80 -14.56
N LYS A 138 -14.21 11.76 -14.27
CA LYS A 138 -15.20 11.60 -15.32
C LYS A 138 -15.15 12.89 -16.15
N VAL A 139 -14.70 12.79 -17.40
CA VAL A 139 -14.74 13.91 -18.34
C VAL A 139 -16.21 14.31 -18.51
N GLY A 140 -16.56 15.48 -17.97
CA GLY A 140 -17.90 16.05 -18.04
C GLY A 140 -17.86 17.48 -17.53
N VAL A 141 -17.65 18.41 -18.47
CA VAL A 141 -17.90 19.86 -18.46
C VAL A 141 -17.46 20.68 -17.23
N ARG A 142 -16.65 21.73 -17.50
CA ARG A 142 -16.22 22.73 -16.51
C ARG A 142 -17.42 23.36 -15.81
N SER A 143 -17.39 23.34 -14.49
CA SER A 143 -18.06 24.34 -13.65
C SER A 143 -17.13 24.69 -12.51
N ARG A 144 -17.05 26.00 -12.20
CA ARG A 144 -16.13 26.62 -11.24
C ARG A 144 -16.19 25.90 -9.89
N PRO A 145 -15.05 25.52 -9.27
CA PRO A 145 -15.08 24.84 -7.98
C PRO A 145 -15.56 25.80 -6.88
N ALA A 146 -16.67 25.45 -6.24
CA ALA A 146 -17.12 26.07 -4.99
C ALA A 146 -16.16 25.71 -3.84
N PRO A 147 -16.05 26.54 -2.78
CA PRO A 147 -15.19 26.25 -1.63
C PRO A 147 -15.62 24.94 -0.96
N LEU A 148 -14.71 23.97 -0.92
CA LEU A 148 -14.95 22.64 -0.39
C LEU A 148 -14.87 22.66 1.15
N SER A 149 -16.02 22.75 1.82
CA SER A 149 -16.14 22.36 3.23
C SER A 149 -16.06 20.82 3.36
N SER A 150 -15.20 20.36 4.27
CA SER A 150 -15.07 18.99 4.80
C SER A 150 -15.74 17.87 3.99
N ILE A 151 -15.00 17.29 3.03
CA ILE A 151 -15.38 16.02 2.41
C ILE A 151 -15.17 14.91 3.46
N ASN A 152 -16.29 14.34 3.93
CA ASN A 152 -16.33 13.04 4.57
C ASN A 152 -15.83 12.00 3.56
N ILE A 153 -14.80 11.24 3.95
CA ILE A 153 -14.37 10.06 3.21
C ILE A 153 -15.46 9.01 3.44
N SER A 154 -16.52 9.00 2.62
CA SER A 154 -17.41 7.84 2.57
C SER A 154 -16.60 6.72 1.92
N ALA A 155 -16.07 5.82 2.75
CA ALA A 155 -15.41 4.62 2.30
C ALA A 155 -16.47 3.72 1.65
N SER A 156 -16.64 3.88 0.33
CA SER A 156 -17.35 2.90 -0.47
C SER A 156 -16.57 1.59 -0.37
N SER A 157 -17.28 0.51 -0.08
CA SER A 157 -16.88 -0.88 0.19
C SER A 157 -16.10 -1.59 -0.93
N SER A 158 -15.41 -0.84 -1.80
CA SER A 158 -14.73 -1.33 -3.00
C SER A 158 -13.33 -0.72 -3.18
N ILE A 159 -12.59 -0.54 -2.08
CA ILE A 159 -11.14 -0.24 -2.13
C ILE A 159 -10.38 -1.36 -2.88
N TRP A 160 -10.81 -2.61 -2.71
CA TRP A 160 -10.12 -3.81 -3.21
C TRP A 160 -10.35 -4.09 -4.69
N THR A 161 -11.55 -3.85 -5.22
CA THR A 161 -11.83 -4.00 -6.66
C THR A 161 -11.15 -2.91 -7.50
N ARG A 162 -10.76 -1.80 -6.88
CA ARG A 162 -9.98 -0.73 -7.53
C ARG A 162 -8.51 -1.07 -7.65
N PHE A 163 -7.87 -1.60 -6.60
CA PHE A 163 -6.44 -1.94 -6.63
C PHE A 163 -6.08 -2.96 -7.73
N SER A 164 -6.93 -3.98 -7.95
CA SER A 164 -6.71 -5.02 -8.96
C SER A 164 -6.83 -4.52 -10.42
N ARG A 165 -7.67 -3.50 -10.71
CA ARG A 165 -7.87 -3.02 -12.10
C ARG A 165 -6.82 -2.02 -12.59
N TYR A 166 -6.04 -1.40 -11.71
CA TYR A 166 -4.95 -0.51 -12.12
C TYR A 166 -3.70 -1.27 -12.55
N ALA A 167 -3.57 -2.55 -12.19
CA ALA A 167 -2.45 -3.39 -12.62
C ALA A 167 -2.42 -3.61 -14.15
N ALA A 168 -3.58 -3.57 -14.82
CA ALA A 168 -3.67 -3.85 -16.26
C ALA A 168 -3.51 -2.62 -17.18
N LEU A 169 -3.24 -1.42 -16.66
CA LEU A 169 -3.28 -0.18 -17.47
C LEU A 169 -2.07 0.75 -17.36
N SER A 170 -1.00 0.35 -16.66
CA SER A 170 0.30 1.02 -16.78
C SER A 170 1.22 0.18 -17.66
N LEU A 171 0.87 0.10 -18.94
CA LEU A 171 1.85 -0.09 -20.01
C LEU A 171 2.96 0.95 -19.78
N TRP A 172 4.09 0.43 -19.36
CA TRP A 172 5.38 1.07 -19.39
C TRP A 172 5.62 1.56 -20.83
N THR A 173 5.35 2.85 -21.12
CA THR A 173 5.93 3.65 -22.21
C THR A 173 5.27 5.03 -22.31
N ARG A 174 6.00 6.06 -21.85
CA ARG A 174 6.36 7.31 -22.56
C ARG A 174 6.41 8.53 -21.62
N GLY A 175 7.64 9.01 -21.44
CA GLY A 175 7.94 10.43 -21.37
C GLY A 175 7.64 11.13 -20.05
N LEU A 176 8.68 11.26 -19.22
CA LEU A 176 8.97 12.49 -18.45
C LEU A 176 10.35 12.32 -17.78
N PHE A 177 11.37 12.13 -18.63
CA PHE A 177 12.72 12.60 -18.32
C PHE A 177 12.89 13.88 -19.15
N CYS A 178 12.39 15.00 -18.62
CA CYS A 178 12.76 16.31 -19.12
C CYS A 178 13.96 16.77 -18.30
N SER A 179 15.01 17.11 -19.03
CA SER A 179 16.24 17.72 -18.57
C SER A 179 15.98 19.01 -17.79
N GLY A 180 16.93 19.35 -16.91
CA GLY A 180 16.96 20.68 -16.29
C GLY A 180 17.85 20.76 -15.06
N SER A 181 19.15 20.51 -15.18
CA SER A 181 20.24 21.47 -14.90
C SER A 181 21.59 20.85 -15.26
#